data_AF-K0TGN5-F1
#
_entry.id   AF-K0TGN5-F1
#
_cell.length_a   1.000
_cell.length_b   1.000
_cell.length_c   1.000
_cell.angle_alpha   90.00
_cell.angle_beta   90.00
_cell.angle_gamma   90.00
#
_symmetry.space_group_name_H-M   'P 1'
#
loop_
_entity.id
_entity.type
_entity.pdbx_description
1 polymer ?
#
loop_
_entity_poly.entity_id
_entity_poly.type
_entity_poly.pdbx_seq_one_letter_code
_entity_poly.pdbx_strand_id
1 'polypeptide(L)'
;MVSLTVSIPLALSTLAQQRGRTLAFLPCPLAKDRRPRIKEPRLFYSSATSPKGYISSIDVDEDAPRDVQTFEEWAYNYGAQRSDGFQLVSDDGMDVYAATSQDLPTGTPVVFVPEHMILSSTKAMSELRTPEMNGAEKVVLSVNAESEMRHYYIMLKLLVEIEKGEQSDWYPWLNSLPRYYTNAASMTPFCCLCLPSLMRKLAVKERGNMSRLSVGSIKS
;
A
#
# COMPACT_ATOMS: atom_id res chain seq x y z
N MET A 1 21.39 10.00 10.50
CA MET A 1 21.00 10.92 9.41
C MET A 1 21.16 10.20 8.09
N VAL A 2 20.07 9.71 7.50
CA VAL A 2 20.09 9.08 6.16
C VAL A 2 19.39 10.04 5.22
N SER A 3 20.16 10.72 4.38
CA SER A 3 19.67 11.62 3.33
C SER A 3 19.49 10.78 2.07
N LEU A 4 18.25 10.56 1.63
CA LEU A 4 17.95 9.90 0.36
C LEU A 4 17.95 10.98 -0.74
N THR A 5 19.02 11.03 -1.51
CA THR A 5 19.12 11.81 -2.74
C THR A 5 18.62 10.97 -3.91
N VAL A 6 17.50 11.37 -4.51
CA VAL A 6 16.99 10.77 -5.74
C VAL A 6 17.60 11.53 -6.93
N SER A 7 18.49 10.88 -7.66
CA SER A 7 19.01 11.38 -8.94
C SER A 7 18.13 10.85 -10.09
N ILE A 8 17.53 11.75 -10.86
CA ILE A 8 16.78 11.44 -12.08
C ILE A 8 17.73 11.66 -13.28
N PRO A 9 18.10 10.64 -14.07
CA PRO A 9 18.78 10.87 -15.32
C PRO A 9 17.77 11.26 -16.41
N LEU A 10 17.90 12.49 -16.92
CA LEU A 10 17.38 12.89 -18.22
C LEU A 10 18.03 12.04 -19.31
N ALA A 11 17.23 11.34 -20.12
CA ALA A 11 17.64 10.88 -21.44
C ALA A 11 16.60 11.30 -22.48
N LEU A 12 17.05 12.15 -23.40
CA LEU A 12 16.30 12.69 -24.53
C LEU A 12 15.79 11.59 -25.48
N SER A 13 14.63 11.90 -26.04
CA SER A 13 14.07 11.52 -27.34
C SER A 13 15.06 10.99 -28.40
N THR A 14 14.66 9.93 -29.12
CA THR A 14 14.23 9.96 -30.55
C THR A 14 14.31 8.54 -31.12
N LEU A 15 13.18 7.95 -31.54
CA LEU A 15 13.11 7.17 -32.80
C LEU A 15 11.65 6.87 -33.17
N ALA A 16 11.34 7.29 -34.39
CA ALA A 16 10.03 7.25 -35.00
C ALA A 16 9.70 5.86 -35.57
N GLN A 17 8.39 5.59 -35.62
CA GLN A 17 7.70 5.10 -36.82
C GLN A 17 8.00 3.68 -37.31
N GLN A 18 7.06 2.76 -37.02
CA GLN A 18 6.58 1.83 -38.04
C GLN A 18 5.14 1.37 -37.80
N ARG A 19 4.42 1.30 -38.93
CA ARG A 19 2.98 1.15 -39.10
C ARG A 19 2.49 -0.27 -38.76
N GLY A 20 1.29 -0.32 -38.17
CA GLY A 20 0.15 -1.09 -38.68
C GLY A 20 0.23 -2.61 -38.60
N ARG A 21 -0.43 -3.18 -37.58
CA ARG A 21 -1.27 -4.37 -37.73
C ARG A 21 -2.32 -4.41 -36.62
N THR A 22 -3.55 -4.19 -37.04
CA THR A 22 -4.78 -4.31 -36.26
C THR A 22 -4.92 -5.75 -35.77
N LEU A 23 -4.77 -5.98 -34.47
CA LEU A 23 -5.36 -7.13 -33.80
C LEU A 23 -6.54 -6.62 -33.00
N ALA A 24 -7.73 -7.07 -33.40
CA ALA A 24 -8.98 -6.76 -32.75
C ALA A 24 -8.92 -7.25 -31.30
N PHE A 25 -8.92 -6.31 -30.35
CA PHE A 25 -9.18 -6.59 -28.96
C PHE A 25 -10.68 -6.84 -28.81
N LEU A 26 -11.04 -8.09 -28.50
CA LEU A 26 -12.35 -8.39 -27.95
C LEU A 26 -12.39 -7.82 -26.51
N PRO A 27 -13.39 -6.99 -26.16
CA PRO A 27 -13.50 -6.47 -24.80
C PRO A 27 -13.90 -7.60 -23.84
N CYS A 28 -13.16 -7.69 -22.75
CA CYS A 28 -13.49 -8.54 -21.62
C CYS A 28 -14.75 -7.99 -20.95
N PRO A 29 -15.86 -8.75 -20.85
CA PRO A 29 -17.08 -8.27 -20.23
C PRO A 29 -16.97 -8.48 -18.73
N LEU A 30 -16.46 -7.47 -18.02
CA LEU A 30 -16.71 -7.14 -16.59
C LEU A 30 -15.73 -6.05 -16.13
N ALA A 31 -15.69 -4.94 -16.86
CA ALA A 31 -15.24 -3.66 -16.31
C ALA A 31 -16.48 -2.77 -16.31
N LYS A 32 -17.01 -2.42 -15.13
CA LYS A 32 -18.06 -1.42 -15.03
C LYS A 32 -17.51 -0.12 -15.62
N ASP A 33 -18.04 0.22 -16.78
CA ASP A 33 -17.75 1.42 -17.54
C ASP A 33 -18.10 2.66 -16.69
N ARG A 34 -17.08 3.29 -16.08
CA ARG A 34 -17.20 4.65 -15.54
C ARG A 34 -16.13 5.51 -16.19
N ARG A 35 -16.51 6.15 -17.30
CA ARG A 35 -15.75 7.27 -17.86
C ARG A 35 -15.64 8.37 -16.80
N PRO A 36 -14.44 8.94 -16.53
CA PRO A 36 -14.32 10.08 -15.65
C PRO A 36 -14.97 11.29 -16.31
N ARG A 37 -16.06 11.76 -15.71
CA ARG A 37 -16.64 13.07 -16.01
C ARG A 37 -15.73 14.09 -15.33
N ILE A 38 -15.04 14.92 -16.11
CA ILE A 38 -14.24 16.06 -15.62
C ILE A 38 -15.10 16.83 -14.61
N LYS A 39 -14.71 16.80 -13.35
CA LYS A 39 -15.27 17.63 -12.28
C LYS A 39 -14.10 18.31 -11.62
N GLU A 40 -14.20 19.62 -11.50
CA GLU A 40 -13.24 20.51 -10.85
C GLU A 40 -12.87 20.01 -9.44
N PRO A 41 -11.63 20.27 -8.98
CA PRO A 41 -11.18 19.89 -7.64
C PRO A 41 -12.08 20.56 -6.60
N ARG A 42 -12.88 19.75 -5.89
CA ARG A 42 -13.64 20.19 -4.73
C ARG A 42 -12.82 19.90 -3.48
N LEU A 43 -12.48 20.96 -2.76
CA LEU A 43 -12.03 20.87 -1.38
C LEU A 43 -13.20 20.31 -0.55
N PHE A 44 -13.16 19.03 -0.22
CA PHE A 44 -14.11 18.43 0.70
C PHE A 44 -13.58 18.58 2.13
N TYR A 45 -14.03 19.62 2.83
CA TYR A 45 -14.03 19.60 4.28
C TYR A 45 -15.29 18.86 4.74
N SER A 46 -15.15 17.58 5.07
CA SER A 46 -16.20 16.82 5.75
C SER A 46 -15.73 16.45 7.13
N SER A 47 -15.96 17.34 8.11
CA SER A 47 -15.71 17.04 9.51
C SER A 47 -16.86 16.18 10.03
N ALA A 48 -16.63 14.87 10.09
CA ALA A 48 -17.52 13.93 10.78
C ALA A 48 -16.94 13.63 12.16
N THR A 49 -17.29 14.44 13.16
CA THR A 49 -17.08 14.10 14.56
C THR A 49 -17.99 12.92 14.94
N SER A 50 -17.42 11.73 15.06
CA SER A 50 -18.12 10.56 15.63
C SER A 50 -18.12 10.62 17.16
N PRO A 51 -19.26 10.39 17.85
CA PRO A 51 -19.33 10.42 19.31
C PRO A 51 -18.72 9.16 19.96
N LYS A 52 -18.03 9.38 21.08
CA LYS A 52 -17.29 8.43 21.93
C LYS A 52 -18.10 7.19 22.36
N GLY A 53 -17.48 6.01 22.35
CA GLY A 53 -17.85 4.91 23.24
C GLY A 53 -17.73 3.46 22.75
N TYR A 54 -17.36 3.22 21.49
CA TYR A 54 -17.09 1.88 20.97
C TYR A 54 -15.67 1.85 20.42
N ILE A 55 -14.93 0.76 20.64
CA ILE A 55 -13.66 0.52 19.93
C ILE A 55 -14.03 0.51 18.45
N SER A 56 -13.72 1.57 17.72
CA SER A 56 -13.93 1.55 16.28
C SER A 56 -12.83 0.69 15.67
N SER A 57 -13.23 -0.40 15.02
CA SER A 57 -12.36 -1.21 14.19
C SER A 57 -12.19 -0.53 12.84
N ILE A 58 -11.05 -0.76 12.18
CA ILE A 58 -10.84 -0.31 10.81
C ILE A 58 -11.87 -1.02 9.92
N ASP A 59 -12.69 -0.24 9.22
CA ASP A 59 -13.59 -0.77 8.19
C ASP A 59 -12.75 -1.29 7.01
N VAL A 60 -12.88 -2.56 6.69
CA VAL A 60 -12.10 -3.27 5.66
C VAL A 60 -12.85 -3.44 4.35
N ASP A 61 -14.07 -2.91 4.23
CA ASP A 61 -14.84 -2.95 2.99
C ASP A 61 -14.08 -2.23 1.86
N GLU A 62 -14.13 -2.78 0.64
CA GLU A 62 -13.34 -2.28 -0.51
C GLU A 62 -13.66 -0.83 -0.86
N ASP A 63 -14.90 -0.41 -0.62
CA ASP A 63 -15.42 0.94 -0.87
C ASP A 63 -15.32 1.87 0.36
N ALA A 64 -14.75 1.40 1.48
CA ALA A 64 -14.64 2.21 2.69
C ALA A 64 -13.71 3.42 2.45
N PRO A 65 -14.12 4.65 2.84
CA PRO A 65 -13.34 5.84 2.61
C PRO A 65 -12.05 5.82 3.44
N ARG A 66 -10.96 6.36 2.88
CA ARG A 66 -9.69 6.52 3.58
C ARG A 66 -9.71 7.77 4.46
N ASP A 67 -9.29 7.62 5.70
CA ASP A 67 -9.14 8.75 6.62
C ASP A 67 -7.73 9.36 6.52
N VAL A 68 -7.53 10.15 5.47
CA VAL A 68 -6.24 10.83 5.23
C VAL A 68 -6.06 12.02 6.16
N GLN A 69 -7.15 12.67 6.57
CA GLN A 69 -7.09 13.87 7.40
C GLN A 69 -6.55 13.53 8.80
N THR A 70 -7.13 12.53 9.47
CA THR A 70 -6.65 12.12 10.80
C THR A 70 -5.24 11.54 10.73
N PHE A 71 -4.87 10.92 9.60
CA PHE A 71 -3.47 10.54 9.35
C PHE A 71 -2.52 11.73 9.28
N GLU A 72 -2.85 12.82 8.55
CA GLU A 72 -1.98 14.00 8.48
C GLU A 72 -1.81 14.66 9.85
N GLU A 73 -2.88 14.77 10.63
CA GLU A 73 -2.85 15.30 11.99
C GLU A 73 -1.99 14.44 12.91
N TRP A 74 -2.17 13.11 12.86
CA TRP A 74 -1.33 12.16 13.59
C TRP A 74 0.14 12.28 13.18
N ALA A 75 0.44 12.32 11.89
CA ALA A 75 1.81 12.38 11.39
C ALA A 75 2.51 13.65 11.88
N TYR A 76 1.83 14.80 11.83
CA TYR A 76 2.35 16.06 12.36
C TYR A 76 2.65 15.97 13.86
N ASN A 77 1.73 15.41 14.65
CA ASN A 77 1.89 15.27 16.10
C ASN A 77 3.03 14.32 16.50
N TYR A 78 3.35 13.33 15.65
CA TYR A 78 4.47 12.40 15.84
C TYR A 78 5.79 12.91 15.21
N GLY A 79 5.83 14.17 14.75
CA GLY A 79 7.05 14.84 14.34
C GLY A 79 7.42 14.69 12.86
N ALA A 80 6.51 14.19 12.02
CA ALA A 80 6.67 14.31 10.58
C ALA A 80 6.67 15.79 10.18
N GLN A 81 7.56 16.15 9.25
CA GLN A 81 7.65 17.51 8.72
C GLN A 81 7.42 17.47 7.21
N ARG A 82 6.74 18.50 6.70
CA ARG A 82 6.47 18.68 5.27
C ARG A 82 6.95 20.06 4.83
N SER A 83 7.47 20.16 3.61
CA SER A 83 7.76 21.45 2.99
C SER A 83 6.47 22.23 2.78
N ASP A 84 6.57 23.55 2.75
CA ASP A 84 5.44 24.39 2.39
C ASP A 84 4.91 24.01 0.99
N GLY A 85 3.60 24.02 0.85
CA GLY A 85 2.89 23.59 -0.36
C GLY A 85 2.83 22.08 -0.63
N PHE A 86 3.42 21.21 0.21
CA PHE A 86 3.21 19.77 0.12
C PHE A 86 1.84 19.37 0.67
N GLN A 87 1.10 18.56 -0.10
CA GLN A 87 -0.23 18.09 0.28
C GLN A 87 -0.51 16.70 -0.30
N LEU A 88 -1.34 15.93 0.41
CA LEU A 88 -1.94 14.73 -0.14
C LEU A 88 -3.23 15.10 -0.87
N VAL A 89 -3.35 14.64 -2.11
CA VAL A 89 -4.48 14.95 -3.00
C VAL A 89 -5.11 13.64 -3.47
N SER A 90 -6.40 13.70 -3.76
CA SER A 90 -7.15 12.62 -4.37
C SER A 90 -8.12 13.17 -5.41
N ASP A 91 -8.21 12.51 -6.56
CA ASP A 91 -9.12 12.90 -7.64
C ASP A 91 -10.52 12.29 -7.45
N ASP A 92 -10.59 11.10 -6.84
CA ASP A 92 -11.79 10.28 -6.71
C ASP A 92 -12.12 9.87 -5.26
N GLY A 93 -11.31 10.31 -4.30
CA GLY A 93 -11.41 9.92 -2.89
C GLY A 93 -10.83 8.54 -2.56
N MET A 94 -10.41 7.79 -3.58
CA MET A 94 -9.89 6.43 -3.44
C MET A 94 -8.37 6.42 -3.61
N ASP A 95 -7.85 7.03 -4.66
CA ASP A 95 -6.41 7.11 -4.89
C ASP A 95 -5.85 8.40 -4.30
N VAL A 96 -4.84 8.25 -3.42
CA VAL A 96 -4.21 9.36 -2.71
C VAL A 96 -2.76 9.43 -3.14
N TYR A 97 -2.33 10.62 -3.56
CA TYR A 97 -0.97 10.85 -4.02
C TYR A 97 -0.41 12.17 -3.50
N ALA A 98 0.92 12.27 -3.47
CA ALA A 98 1.61 13.49 -3.07
C ALA A 98 1.62 14.51 -4.22
N ALA A 99 1.28 15.75 -3.90
CA ALA A 99 1.36 16.88 -4.82
C ALA A 99 1.95 18.11 -4.13
N THR A 100 2.45 19.04 -4.96
CA THR A 100 2.97 20.34 -4.51
C THR A 100 2.14 21.46 -5.13
N SER A 101 1.71 22.42 -4.34
CA SER A 101 0.98 23.60 -4.83
C SER A 101 1.90 24.73 -5.33
N GLN A 102 3.21 24.60 -5.13
CA GLN A 102 4.22 25.56 -5.54
C GLN A 102 5.45 24.87 -6.11
N ASP A 103 6.24 25.62 -6.88
CA ASP A 103 7.52 25.15 -7.40
C ASP A 103 8.53 24.98 -6.25
N LEU A 104 9.13 23.79 -6.15
CA LEU A 104 10.18 23.50 -5.19
C LEU A 104 11.52 23.29 -5.91
N PRO A 105 12.60 23.97 -5.51
CA PRO A 105 13.92 23.77 -6.10
C PRO A 105 14.41 22.34 -5.93
N THR A 106 15.15 21.83 -6.92
CA THR A 106 15.80 20.51 -6.83
C THR A 106 16.71 20.43 -5.60
N GLY A 107 16.61 19.33 -4.86
CA GLY A 107 17.37 19.11 -3.62
C GLY A 107 16.68 19.62 -2.36
N THR A 108 15.53 20.29 -2.48
CA THR A 108 14.72 20.68 -1.32
C THR A 108 14.09 19.45 -0.66
N PRO A 109 14.21 19.27 0.67
CA PRO A 109 13.52 18.20 1.38
C PRO A 109 12.01 18.47 1.40
N VAL A 110 11.23 17.56 0.82
CA VAL A 110 9.77 17.70 0.70
C VAL A 110 9.04 17.11 1.91
N VAL A 111 9.51 15.97 2.42
CA VAL A 111 8.95 15.29 3.58
C VAL A 111 10.09 14.72 4.43
N PHE A 112 9.95 14.81 5.74
CA PHE A 112 10.79 14.15 6.72
C PHE A 112 9.92 13.28 7.63
N VAL A 113 10.28 12.01 7.76
CA VAL A 113 9.60 11.03 8.63
C VAL A 113 10.57 10.55 9.71
N PRO A 114 10.27 10.79 11.00
CA PRO A 114 11.06 10.26 12.11
C PRO A 114 11.17 8.73 12.12
N GLU A 115 12.29 8.21 12.63
CA GLU A 115 12.54 6.77 12.67
C GLU A 115 11.51 5.97 13.47
N HIS A 116 10.96 6.56 14.54
CA HIS A 116 10.00 5.89 15.41
C HIS A 116 8.63 5.69 14.73
N MET A 117 8.32 6.47 13.68
CA MET A 117 7.14 6.31 12.83
C MET A 117 7.32 5.27 11.72
N ILE A 118 8.49 4.63 11.63
CA ILE A 118 8.75 3.58 10.63
C ILE A 118 8.44 2.21 11.23
N LEU A 119 7.37 1.60 10.74
CA LEU A 119 7.02 0.22 10.98
C LEU A 119 7.99 -0.68 10.20
N SER A 120 8.96 -1.29 10.89
CA SER A 120 10.02 -2.10 10.27
C SER A 120 9.97 -3.56 10.72
N SER A 121 10.33 -4.46 9.81
CA SER A 121 10.35 -5.90 10.09
C SER A 121 11.32 -6.29 11.21
N THR A 122 12.44 -5.57 11.34
CA THR A 122 13.40 -5.77 12.42
C THR A 122 12.78 -5.44 13.79
N LYS A 123 12.09 -4.30 13.92
CA LYS A 123 11.39 -3.91 15.16
C LYS A 123 10.27 -4.90 15.50
N ALA A 124 9.44 -5.25 14.51
CA ALA A 124 8.36 -6.21 14.66
C ALA A 124 8.86 -7.58 15.15
N MET A 125 9.96 -8.08 14.57
CA MET A 125 10.56 -9.34 14.99
C MET A 125 11.14 -9.24 16.40
N SER A 126 11.80 -8.13 16.78
CA SER A 126 12.31 -7.98 18.15
C SER A 126 11.22 -7.91 19.22
N GLU A 127 10.04 -7.39 18.88
CA GLU A 127 8.90 -7.25 19.79
C GLU A 127 8.11 -8.55 19.93
N LEU A 128 7.80 -9.20 18.80
CA LEU A 128 6.84 -10.30 18.76
C LEU A 128 7.49 -11.69 18.83
N ARG A 129 8.82 -11.80 18.66
CA ARG A 129 9.52 -13.09 18.71
C ARG A 129 9.71 -13.57 20.14
N THR A 130 8.71 -14.25 20.67
CA THR A 130 8.73 -14.90 21.99
C THR A 130 8.90 -16.41 21.87
N PRO A 131 9.25 -17.14 22.95
CA PRO A 131 9.34 -18.60 22.93
C PRO A 131 8.05 -19.32 22.50
N GLU A 132 6.89 -18.69 22.69
CA GLU A 132 5.58 -19.21 22.31
C GLU A 132 5.39 -19.23 20.79
N MET A 133 6.07 -18.33 20.06
CA MET A 133 6.02 -18.26 18.60
C MET A 133 6.80 -19.37 17.89
N ASN A 134 7.57 -20.19 18.62
CA ASN A 134 8.34 -21.30 18.05
C ASN A 134 7.46 -22.28 17.24
N GLY A 135 6.21 -22.48 17.64
CA GLY A 135 5.27 -23.32 16.90
C GLY A 135 4.95 -22.74 15.52
N ALA A 136 4.69 -21.44 15.45
CA ALA A 136 4.40 -20.74 14.20
C ALA A 136 5.64 -20.65 13.30
N GLU A 137 6.84 -20.39 13.86
CA GLU A 137 8.08 -20.39 13.08
C GLU A 137 8.33 -21.75 12.40
N LYS A 138 8.08 -22.87 13.10
CA LYS A 138 8.20 -24.21 12.51
C LYS A 138 7.28 -24.42 11.31
N VAL A 139 6.08 -23.82 11.33
CA VAL A 139 5.15 -23.86 10.19
C VAL A 139 5.68 -23.04 9.01
N VAL A 140 6.23 -21.85 9.25
CA VAL A 140 6.85 -21.04 8.19
C VAL A 140 8.06 -21.76 7.58
N LEU A 141 8.83 -22.48 8.41
CA LEU A 141 9.94 -23.30 7.95
C LEU A 141 9.47 -24.52 7.13
N SER A 142 8.35 -25.16 7.48
CA SER A 142 7.86 -26.34 6.77
C SER A 142 7.41 -26.05 5.34
N VAL A 143 7.03 -24.81 5.03
CA VAL A 143 6.66 -24.34 3.68
C VAL A 143 7.85 -23.79 2.87
N ASN A 144 9.08 -23.98 3.34
CA ASN A 144 10.31 -23.45 2.73
C ASN A 144 10.28 -21.92 2.55
N ALA A 145 9.71 -21.19 3.52
CA ALA A 145 9.60 -19.73 3.51
C ALA A 145 10.53 -19.05 4.54
N GLU A 146 11.65 -19.68 4.89
CA GLU A 146 12.61 -19.15 5.87
C GLU A 146 13.14 -17.76 5.50
N SER A 147 13.39 -17.51 4.20
CA SER A 147 13.82 -16.19 3.71
C SER A 147 12.79 -15.10 3.99
N GLU A 148 11.52 -15.47 4.16
CA GLU A 148 10.39 -14.56 4.35
C GLU A 148 10.01 -14.39 5.82
N MET A 149 10.79 -14.93 6.77
CA MET A 149 10.48 -14.84 8.20
C MET A 149 10.27 -13.39 8.68
N ARG A 150 11.06 -12.45 8.15
CA ARG A 150 10.89 -11.02 8.46
C ARG A 150 9.59 -10.45 7.90
N HIS A 151 9.16 -10.90 6.73
CA HIS A 151 7.87 -10.53 6.13
C HIS A 151 6.70 -11.13 6.92
N TYR A 152 6.87 -12.33 7.47
CA TYR A 152 5.88 -12.91 8.39
C TYR A 152 5.68 -12.04 9.64
N TYR A 153 6.76 -11.61 10.29
CA TYR A 153 6.65 -10.77 11.50
C TYR A 153 6.08 -9.38 11.24
N ILE A 154 6.42 -8.73 10.13
CA ILE A 154 5.82 -7.43 9.81
C ILE A 154 4.33 -7.56 9.50
N MET A 155 3.92 -8.65 8.83
CA MET A 155 2.50 -8.94 8.59
C MET A 155 1.76 -9.22 9.91
N LEU A 156 2.35 -10.01 10.82
CA LEU A 156 1.77 -10.26 12.13
C LEU A 156 1.63 -8.96 12.94
N LYS A 157 2.63 -8.08 12.91
CA LYS A 157 2.57 -6.77 13.57
C LYS A 157 1.42 -5.93 13.02
N LEU A 158 1.22 -5.91 11.70
CA LEU A 158 0.07 -5.21 11.10
C LEU A 158 -1.26 -5.76 11.63
N LEU A 159 -1.43 -7.09 11.66
CA LEU A 159 -2.66 -7.72 12.14
C LEU A 159 -2.94 -7.41 13.61
N VAL A 160 -1.92 -7.48 14.47
CA VAL A 160 -2.03 -7.14 15.90
C VAL A 160 -2.44 -5.67 16.09
N GLU A 161 -1.88 -4.75 15.32
CA GLU A 161 -2.25 -3.33 15.42
C GLU A 161 -3.64 -3.04 14.83
N ILE A 162 -4.07 -3.75 13.79
CA ILE A 162 -5.43 -3.68 13.26
C ILE A 162 -6.45 -4.18 14.29
N GLU A 163 -6.16 -5.31 14.96
CA GLU A 163 -7.04 -5.89 15.98
C GLU A 163 -7.24 -4.96 17.19
N LYS A 164 -6.21 -4.19 17.56
CA LYS A 164 -6.31 -3.17 18.62
C LYS A 164 -7.23 -2.00 18.27
N GLY A 165 -7.50 -1.76 16.98
CA GLY A 165 -8.32 -0.62 16.53
C GLY A 165 -7.79 0.71 17.07
N GLU A 166 -8.68 1.59 17.54
CA GLU A 166 -8.34 2.90 18.11
C GLU A 166 -7.35 2.88 19.29
N GLN A 167 -7.11 1.73 19.91
CA GLN A 167 -6.12 1.59 20.97
C GLN A 167 -4.68 1.51 20.44
N SER A 168 -4.51 1.31 19.12
CA SER A 168 -3.21 1.32 18.47
C SER A 168 -2.77 2.75 18.17
N ASP A 169 -1.52 3.08 18.53
CA ASP A 169 -0.87 4.32 18.09
C ASP A 169 -0.79 4.42 16.56
N TRP A 170 -0.86 3.30 15.83
CA TRP A 170 -0.80 3.23 14.39
C TRP A 170 -2.17 3.32 13.72
N TYR A 171 -3.25 3.43 14.50
CA TYR A 171 -4.61 3.42 13.96
C TYR A 171 -4.84 4.47 12.88
N PRO A 172 -4.44 5.76 13.04
CA PRO A 172 -4.64 6.76 11.98
C PRO A 172 -3.94 6.39 10.68
N TRP A 173 -2.71 5.87 10.77
CA TRP A 173 -1.96 5.42 9.60
C TRP A 173 -2.64 4.22 8.94
N LEU A 174 -3.02 3.19 9.70
CA LEU A 174 -3.68 1.99 9.18
C LEU A 174 -5.04 2.32 8.56
N ASN A 175 -5.81 3.22 9.18
CA ASN A 175 -7.11 3.65 8.67
C ASN A 175 -7.00 4.47 7.37
N SER A 176 -5.85 5.08 7.11
CA SER A 176 -5.56 5.79 5.86
C SER A 176 -5.13 4.91 4.68
N LEU A 177 -4.83 3.62 4.92
CA LEU A 177 -4.30 2.72 3.88
C LEU A 177 -5.36 2.32 2.84
N PRO A 178 -4.95 2.00 1.60
CA PRO A 178 -5.82 1.32 0.64
C PRO A 178 -6.47 0.06 1.21
N ARG A 179 -7.79 -0.10 0.98
CA ARG A 179 -8.53 -1.34 1.27
C ARG A 179 -8.36 -2.41 0.19
N TYR A 180 -8.05 -1.95 -1.02
CA TYR A 180 -7.86 -2.81 -2.18
C TYR A 180 -6.52 -2.50 -2.87
N TYR A 181 -5.82 -3.57 -3.26
CA TYR A 181 -4.56 -3.49 -4.01
C TYR A 181 -4.67 -4.29 -5.31
N THR A 182 -4.28 -3.68 -6.42
CA THR A 182 -4.24 -4.29 -7.76
C THR A 182 -2.87 -4.91 -8.05
N ASN A 183 -2.46 -5.90 -7.24
CA ASN A 183 -1.23 -6.65 -7.43
C ASN A 183 -1.47 -8.03 -8.07
N ALA A 184 -0.42 -8.79 -8.39
CA ALA A 184 -0.63 -10.10 -9.00
C ALA A 184 -1.26 -11.10 -8.02
N ALA A 185 -1.05 -10.91 -6.71
CA ALA A 185 -1.73 -11.70 -5.68
C ALA A 185 -3.26 -11.57 -5.74
N SER A 186 -3.82 -10.42 -6.12
CA SER A 186 -5.27 -10.21 -6.27
C SER A 186 -5.83 -10.55 -7.67
N MET A 187 -4.98 -10.81 -8.66
CA MET A 187 -5.43 -11.20 -10.01
C MET A 187 -6.08 -12.59 -10.07
N THR A 188 -7.08 -12.81 -10.93
CA THR A 188 -7.54 -14.19 -11.18
C THR A 188 -6.52 -14.97 -12.04
N PRO A 189 -6.53 -16.32 -12.02
CA PRO A 189 -5.72 -17.12 -12.93
C PRO A 189 -5.97 -16.76 -14.40
N PHE A 190 -7.21 -16.40 -14.75
CA PHE A 190 -7.57 -15.93 -16.09
C PHE A 190 -6.87 -14.62 -16.43
N CYS A 191 -6.85 -13.64 -15.52
CA CYS A 191 -6.15 -12.37 -15.73
C CYS A 191 -4.65 -12.59 -15.99
N CYS A 192 -4.03 -13.60 -15.37
CA CYS A 192 -2.63 -13.95 -15.64
C CYS A 192 -2.40 -14.49 -17.06
N LEU A 193 -3.38 -15.15 -17.68
CA LEU A 193 -3.31 -15.64 -19.06
C LEU A 193 -3.33 -14.49 -20.09
N CYS A 194 -3.89 -13.34 -19.72
CA CYS A 194 -3.89 -12.16 -20.56
C CYS A 194 -2.53 -11.43 -20.56
N LEU A 195 -1.64 -11.73 -19.60
CA LEU A 195 -0.35 -11.08 -19.50
C LEU A 195 0.66 -11.61 -20.53
N PRO A 196 1.56 -10.74 -21.05
CA PRO A 196 2.73 -11.16 -21.80
C PRO A 196 3.59 -12.16 -21.03
N SER A 197 4.36 -13.00 -21.73
CA SER A 197 5.08 -14.16 -21.16
C SER A 197 5.92 -13.83 -19.92
N LEU A 198 6.71 -12.75 -19.96
CA LEU A 198 7.52 -12.32 -18.83
C LEU A 198 6.66 -11.89 -17.63
N MET A 199 5.67 -11.03 -17.87
CA MET A 199 4.79 -10.50 -16.81
C MET A 199 3.95 -11.61 -16.18
N ARG A 200 3.48 -12.57 -16.99
CA ARG A 200 2.80 -13.77 -16.49
C ARG A 200 3.69 -14.58 -15.56
N LYS A 201 4.95 -14.81 -15.93
CA LYS A 201 5.90 -15.57 -15.11
C LYS A 201 6.13 -14.90 -13.75
N LEU A 202 6.26 -13.58 -13.74
CA LEU A 202 6.40 -12.79 -12.50
C LEU A 202 5.13 -12.83 -11.66
N ALA A 203 3.97 -12.60 -12.27
CA ALA A 203 2.67 -12.63 -11.60
C ALA A 203 2.37 -14.01 -10.97
N VAL A 204 2.59 -15.10 -11.71
CA VAL A 204 2.41 -16.46 -11.19
C VAL A 204 3.38 -16.75 -10.04
N LYS A 205 4.62 -16.25 -10.11
CA LYS A 205 5.60 -16.40 -9.02
C LYS A 205 5.12 -15.65 -7.76
N GLU A 206 4.69 -14.41 -7.89
CA GLU A 206 4.15 -13.61 -6.78
C GLU A 206 2.95 -14.30 -6.12
N ARG A 207 2.00 -14.79 -6.93
CA ARG A 207 0.86 -15.59 -6.45
C ARG A 207 1.29 -16.85 -5.71
N GLY A 208 2.27 -17.57 -6.27
CA GLY A 208 2.84 -18.75 -5.63
C GLY A 208 3.47 -18.44 -4.27
N ASN A 209 4.14 -17.30 -4.14
CA ASN A 209 4.71 -16.85 -2.87
C ASN A 209 3.62 -16.53 -1.84
N MET A 210 2.57 -15.80 -2.23
CA MET A 210 1.45 -15.48 -1.33
C MET A 210 0.71 -16.75 -0.87
N SER A 211 0.50 -17.72 -1.77
CA SER A 211 -0.16 -18.98 -1.43
C SER A 211 0.55 -19.74 -0.30
N ARG A 212 1.89 -19.64 -0.20
CA ARG A 212 2.67 -20.33 0.86
C ARG A 212 2.36 -19.82 2.26
N LEU A 213 1.81 -18.62 2.37
CA LEU A 213 1.38 -18.02 3.64
C LEU A 213 -0.10 -18.35 3.98
N SER A 214 -0.81 -19.09 3.11
CA SER A 214 -2.21 -19.47 3.33
C SER A 214 -2.34 -20.83 4.03
N VAL A 215 -3.44 -21.00 4.77
CA VAL A 215 -3.74 -22.22 5.56
C VAL A 215 -3.71 -23.49 4.71
N GLY A 216 -4.14 -23.42 3.45
CA GLY A 216 -4.17 -24.57 2.53
C GLY A 216 -2.79 -25.09 2.12
N SER A 217 -1.72 -24.31 2.34
CA SER A 217 -0.33 -24.73 2.07
C SER A 217 0.33 -25.40 3.28
N ILE A 218 -0.28 -25.30 4.46
CA ILE A 218 0.22 -25.94 5.68
C ILE A 218 -0.21 -27.41 5.63
N LYS A 219 0.73 -28.30 5.29
CA LYS A 219 0.49 -29.74 5.35
C LYS A 219 0.39 -30.14 6.83
N SER A 220 -0.80 -30.59 7.26
CA SER A 220 -1.03 -31.23 8.56
C SER A 220 -0.30 -32.57 8.64
#